data_AF-A0A6L7XQR0-F1
#
_entry.id   AF-A0A6L7XQR0-F1
#
_cell.length_a   1.000
_cell.length_b   1.000
_cell.length_c   1.000
_cell.angle_alpha   90.00
_cell.angle_beta   90.00
_cell.angle_gamma   90.00
#
_symmetry.space_group_name_H-M   'P 1'
#
loop_
_entity.id
_entity.type
_entity.pdbx_description
1 polymer ?
#
loop_
_entity_poly.entity_id
_entity_poly.type
_entity_poly.pdbx_seq_one_letter_code
_entity_poly.pdbx_strand_id
1 'polypeptide(L)'
;MSHSAEDGRLIAPLLWLAQSTRCSGTDFEGRDMKHLACGALARSTSASAVAKQLLAYGFACAHPAARSQRRFLQRSLLALVLAAPAFAAMDGPRQCASLVRLTDLSQAIEPGIFVEATDQLPAHCRVRGVINRAIRFEVTLPEDWNGRFMFSAVGGAAGVIGDVTSLLPEGFAMASTDTGHEAADGNAYLT
;
A
#
# COMPACT_ATOMS: atom_id res chain seq x y z
N MET A 1 -51.84 33.87 21.45
CA MET A 1 -51.49 33.82 20.01
C MET A 1 -51.09 32.38 19.71
N SER A 2 -51.74 31.60 18.83
CA SER A 2 -52.06 31.81 17.39
C SER A 2 -50.79 31.87 16.51
N HIS A 3 -50.58 31.00 15.52
CA HIS A 3 -51.37 29.85 15.07
C HIS A 3 -50.49 28.80 14.35
N SER A 4 -51.08 27.62 14.08
CA SER A 4 -50.84 26.59 13.03
C SER A 4 -49.70 26.79 12.01
N ALA A 5 -48.93 25.77 11.58
CA ALA A 5 -49.31 24.45 11.00
C ALA A 5 -50.03 24.60 9.62
N GLU A 6 -50.20 23.62 8.71
CA GLU A 6 -49.98 22.14 8.58
C GLU A 6 -49.56 21.88 7.09
N ASP A 7 -49.02 20.79 6.54
CA ASP A 7 -48.43 19.46 6.90
C ASP A 7 -47.30 19.23 5.83
N GLY A 8 -46.53 18.15 5.62
CA GLY A 8 -46.40 16.79 6.17
C GLY A 8 -46.78 15.67 5.16
N ARG A 9 -46.34 14.42 5.46
CA ARG A 9 -46.59 13.14 4.73
C ARG A 9 -45.98 13.03 3.30
N LEU A 10 -45.55 11.88 2.77
CA LEU A 10 -45.36 10.51 3.32
C LEU A 10 -44.44 9.68 2.36
N ILE A 11 -44.30 8.37 2.64
CA ILE A 11 -43.83 7.24 1.80
C ILE A 11 -42.33 7.20 1.37
N ALA A 12 -41.72 6.03 1.61
CA ALA A 12 -40.52 5.48 0.95
C ALA A 12 -40.97 4.28 0.05
N PRO A 13 -40.12 3.39 -0.49
CA PRO A 13 -38.66 3.36 -0.63
C PRO A 13 -38.19 3.04 -2.08
N LEU A 14 -36.88 2.81 -2.24
CA LEU A 14 -36.20 1.87 -3.18
C LEU A 14 -36.60 1.74 -4.68
N LEU A 15 -35.54 1.58 -5.49
CA LEU A 15 -35.50 1.03 -6.87
C LEU A 15 -36.19 1.83 -8.00
N TRP A 16 -35.37 2.61 -8.72
CA TRP A 16 -35.29 2.44 -10.18
C TRP A 16 -33.87 2.67 -10.70
N LEU A 17 -33.58 2.19 -11.91
CA LEU A 17 -32.23 2.09 -12.46
C LEU A 17 -32.01 2.99 -13.69
N ALA A 18 -30.86 3.66 -13.67
CA ALA A 18 -30.04 4.09 -14.81
C ALA A 18 -30.49 5.28 -15.70
N GLN A 19 -29.46 5.78 -16.42
CA GLN A 19 -29.44 6.55 -17.67
C GLN A 19 -29.16 8.06 -17.65
N SER A 20 -28.37 8.47 -18.65
CA SER A 20 -27.92 9.81 -19.04
C SER A 20 -26.90 10.54 -18.13
N THR A 21 -25.63 10.41 -18.51
CA THR A 21 -24.61 11.45 -18.28
C THR A 21 -24.99 12.75 -19.01
N ARG A 22 -25.07 13.88 -18.29
CA ARG A 22 -25.07 15.21 -18.92
C ARG A 22 -24.66 16.31 -17.92
N CYS A 23 -23.36 16.58 -17.82
CA CYS A 23 -22.85 17.78 -17.15
C CYS A 23 -22.90 18.96 -18.11
N SER A 24 -24.08 19.55 -18.30
CA SER A 24 -24.22 20.84 -19.02
C SER A 24 -23.87 21.98 -18.07
N GLY A 25 -22.59 22.36 -18.05
CA GLY A 25 -22.14 23.62 -17.46
C GLY A 25 -22.18 24.73 -18.50
N THR A 26 -22.88 25.83 -18.19
CA THR A 26 -22.70 27.13 -18.85
C THR A 26 -22.03 28.07 -17.85
N ASP A 27 -21.02 28.81 -18.30
CA ASP A 27 -20.49 29.91 -17.49
C ASP A 27 -21.49 31.08 -17.44
N PHE A 28 -21.32 32.00 -16.49
CA PHE A 28 -22.31 33.01 -16.08
C PHE A 28 -22.70 34.03 -17.18
N GLU A 29 -22.03 33.99 -18.33
CA GLU A 29 -22.25 34.86 -19.49
C GLU A 29 -22.63 34.10 -20.78
N GLY A 30 -23.07 32.83 -20.67
CA GLY A 30 -23.93 32.18 -21.67
C GLY A 30 -23.31 31.87 -23.05
N ARG A 31 -21.99 31.86 -23.19
CA ARG A 31 -21.30 31.60 -24.48
C ARG A 31 -20.94 30.13 -24.68
N ASP A 32 -21.23 29.62 -25.88
CA ASP A 32 -21.05 28.22 -26.30
C ASP A 32 -19.57 27.91 -26.63
N MET A 33 -18.85 27.31 -25.68
CA MET A 33 -17.40 27.12 -25.72
C MET A 33 -16.98 25.88 -26.53
N LYS A 34 -17.13 25.96 -27.85
CA LYS A 34 -16.66 24.93 -28.79
C LYS A 34 -15.13 24.99 -28.94
N HIS A 35 -14.49 23.82 -28.78
CA HIS A 35 -13.05 23.57 -28.95
C HIS A 35 -12.10 24.30 -27.98
N LEU A 36 -11.96 23.77 -26.77
CA LEU A 36 -10.72 23.94 -25.97
C LEU A 36 -10.49 22.69 -25.10
N ALA A 37 -9.63 21.78 -25.58
CA ALA A 37 -9.21 20.60 -24.85
C ALA A 37 -7.70 20.69 -24.53
N CYS A 38 -7.36 21.06 -23.30
CA CYS A 38 -5.98 21.11 -22.83
C CYS A 38 -5.89 20.90 -21.31
N GLY A 39 -4.91 20.11 -20.84
CA GLY A 39 -4.34 20.30 -19.49
C GLY A 39 -4.95 19.54 -18.30
N ALA A 40 -5.89 18.61 -18.46
CA ALA A 40 -6.47 17.86 -17.32
C ALA A 40 -5.62 16.65 -16.84
N LEU A 41 -4.30 16.81 -16.70
CA LEU A 41 -3.38 15.76 -16.20
C LEU A 41 -3.38 15.67 -14.66
N ALA A 42 -4.54 15.35 -14.09
CA ALA A 42 -4.66 15.00 -12.68
C ALA A 42 -3.89 13.69 -12.39
N ARG A 43 -2.98 13.71 -11.40
CA ARG A 43 -2.07 12.59 -11.11
C ARG A 43 -2.81 11.42 -10.47
N SER A 44 -3.26 10.46 -11.27
CA SER A 44 -3.70 9.14 -10.78
C SER A 44 -2.55 8.14 -10.83
N THR A 45 -1.81 8.00 -9.73
CA THR A 45 -0.69 7.06 -9.60
C THR A 45 -1.16 5.63 -9.29
N SER A 46 -2.12 5.12 -10.05
CA SER A 46 -2.54 3.72 -10.01
C SER A 46 -2.64 3.13 -11.41
N ALA A 47 -2.16 1.89 -11.59
CA ALA A 47 -2.21 1.20 -12.88
C ALA A 47 -3.64 1.07 -13.45
N SER A 48 -4.66 1.05 -12.58
CA SER A 48 -6.06 0.95 -12.97
C SER A 48 -6.57 2.12 -13.82
N ALA A 49 -6.02 3.33 -13.63
CA ALA A 49 -6.39 4.52 -14.39
C ALA A 49 -5.82 4.47 -15.81
N VAL A 50 -4.53 4.15 -15.93
CA VAL A 50 -3.82 4.01 -17.21
C VAL A 50 -4.43 2.87 -18.04
N ALA A 51 -4.74 1.73 -17.42
CA ALA A 51 -5.42 0.62 -18.08
C ALA A 51 -6.79 1.01 -18.65
N LYS A 52 -7.60 1.76 -17.89
CA LYS A 52 -8.89 2.28 -18.38
C LYS A 52 -8.73 3.29 -19.52
N GLN A 53 -7.71 4.15 -19.47
CA GLN A 53 -7.42 5.10 -20.55
C GLN A 53 -6.96 4.42 -21.84
N LEU A 54 -6.12 3.38 -21.76
CA LEU A 54 -5.68 2.63 -22.94
C LEU A 54 -6.82 1.81 -23.58
N LEU A 55 -7.70 1.22 -22.78
CA LEU A 55 -8.89 0.50 -23.28
C LEU A 55 -9.87 1.42 -24.03
N ALA A 56 -9.92 2.72 -23.70
CA ALA A 56 -10.83 3.67 -24.34
C ALA A 56 -10.43 4.05 -25.78
N TYR A 57 -9.16 3.88 -26.18
CA TYR A 57 -8.68 4.23 -27.53
C TYR A 57 -8.88 3.14 -28.60
N GLY A 58 -9.34 1.93 -28.22
CA GLY A 58 -9.36 0.77 -29.11
C GLY A 58 -10.61 0.58 -29.99
N PHE A 59 -11.69 1.34 -29.79
CA PHE A 59 -12.99 1.06 -30.42
C PHE A 59 -13.65 2.28 -31.09
N ALA A 60 -13.23 2.59 -32.32
CA ALA A 60 -13.97 3.46 -33.22
C ALA A 60 -13.76 3.06 -34.70
N CYS A 61 -14.86 2.98 -35.46
CA CYS A 61 -14.91 2.92 -36.93
C CYS A 61 -14.22 1.73 -37.64
N ALA A 62 -14.64 0.49 -37.33
CA ALA A 62 -14.58 -0.62 -38.28
C ALA A 62 -16.02 -1.06 -38.66
N HIS A 63 -16.48 -0.70 -39.86
CA HIS A 63 -17.79 -1.13 -40.38
C HIS A 63 -17.67 -2.48 -41.10
N PRO A 64 -18.38 -3.55 -40.67
CA PRO A 64 -18.49 -4.77 -41.45
C PRO A 64 -19.59 -4.62 -42.51
N ALA A 65 -19.21 -4.24 -43.74
CA ALA A 65 -20.11 -4.37 -44.89
C ALA A 65 -20.41 -5.87 -45.15
N ALA A 66 -21.67 -6.22 -45.35
CA ALA A 66 -22.12 -7.60 -45.24
C ALA A 66 -21.67 -8.50 -46.42
N ARG A 67 -20.83 -9.51 -46.13
CA ARG A 67 -20.83 -10.76 -46.88
C ARG A 67 -20.36 -11.96 -46.05
N SER A 68 -20.84 -13.13 -46.46
CA SER A 68 -20.52 -14.47 -45.94
C SER A 68 -19.05 -14.69 -45.59
N GLN A 69 -18.79 -15.36 -44.46
CA GLN A 69 -17.95 -16.57 -44.38
C GLN A 69 -18.25 -17.31 -43.05
N ARG A 70 -19.02 -18.40 -43.13
CA ARG A 70 -19.44 -19.28 -42.00
C ARG A 70 -18.29 -20.16 -41.46
N ARG A 71 -17.06 -19.62 -41.39
CA ARG A 71 -15.81 -20.37 -41.14
C ARG A 71 -14.86 -19.73 -40.11
N PHE A 72 -15.19 -18.54 -39.57
CA PHE A 72 -14.29 -17.84 -38.63
C PHE A 72 -14.45 -18.23 -37.14
N LEU A 73 -15.53 -18.93 -36.77
CA LEU A 73 -15.81 -19.31 -35.36
C LEU A 73 -14.84 -20.35 -34.77
N GLN A 74 -14.01 -21.01 -35.57
CA GLN A 74 -13.17 -22.15 -35.13
C GLN A 74 -11.66 -21.83 -35.06
N ARG A 75 -11.26 -20.56 -35.14
CA ARG A 75 -9.85 -20.14 -35.01
C ARG A 75 -9.57 -19.08 -33.94
N SER A 76 -10.59 -18.39 -33.43
CA SER A 76 -10.42 -17.33 -32.43
C SER A 76 -10.27 -17.82 -30.97
N LEU A 77 -10.38 -19.13 -30.71
CA LEU A 77 -10.31 -19.68 -29.35
C LEU A 77 -8.88 -19.83 -28.78
N LEU A 78 -7.83 -19.62 -29.60
CA LEU A 78 -6.45 -20.00 -29.27
C LEU A 78 -5.52 -18.81 -28.94
N ALA A 79 -6.08 -17.64 -28.60
CA ALA A 79 -5.34 -16.38 -28.48
C ALA A 79 -5.60 -15.59 -27.18
N LEU A 80 -6.08 -16.23 -26.11
CA LEU A 80 -6.34 -15.57 -24.82
C LEU A 80 -5.96 -16.42 -23.59
N VAL A 81 -4.79 -17.10 -23.65
CA VAL A 81 -4.20 -17.83 -22.51
C VAL A 81 -2.77 -17.33 -22.22
N LEU A 82 -2.56 -16.02 -22.39
CA LEU A 82 -1.32 -15.30 -22.05
C LEU A 82 -1.57 -14.12 -21.10
N ALA A 83 -2.69 -14.14 -20.38
CA ALA A 83 -2.88 -13.34 -19.19
C ALA A 83 -2.05 -13.94 -18.04
N ALA A 84 -0.73 -13.79 -18.11
CA ALA A 84 0.14 -14.12 -16.98
C ALA A 84 -0.31 -13.29 -15.77
N PRO A 85 -0.51 -13.91 -14.58
CA PRO A 85 -0.69 -13.12 -13.38
C PRO A 85 0.60 -12.34 -13.18
N ALA A 86 0.49 -11.01 -13.18
CA ALA A 86 1.53 -10.19 -12.58
C ALA A 86 1.56 -10.55 -11.09
N PHE A 87 2.47 -11.44 -10.71
CA PHE A 87 2.87 -11.59 -9.32
C PHE A 87 3.33 -10.20 -8.89
N ALA A 88 2.47 -9.51 -8.14
CA ALA A 88 2.85 -8.31 -7.45
C ALA A 88 3.86 -8.74 -6.38
N ALA A 89 5.14 -8.68 -6.72
CA ALA A 89 6.23 -8.88 -5.78
C ALA A 89 5.92 -8.01 -4.56
N MET A 90 5.74 -8.66 -3.42
CA MET A 90 5.39 -7.96 -2.19
C MET A 90 6.64 -7.16 -1.83
N ASP A 91 6.54 -5.83 -1.92
CA ASP A 91 7.70 -4.95 -2.07
C ASP A 91 8.40 -4.75 -0.71
N GLY A 92 9.05 -5.81 -0.22
CA GLY A 92 9.71 -5.92 1.08
C GLY A 92 10.58 -4.70 1.41
N PRO A 93 11.46 -4.23 0.49
CA PRO A 93 12.22 -2.99 0.67
C PRO A 93 11.35 -1.76 0.96
N ARG A 94 10.27 -1.52 0.19
CA ARG A 94 9.38 -0.39 0.43
C ARG A 94 8.53 -0.55 1.69
N GLN A 95 8.08 -1.76 1.99
CA GLN A 95 7.28 -2.05 3.18
C GLN A 95 8.12 -1.87 4.45
N CYS A 96 9.34 -2.40 4.46
CA CYS A 96 10.32 -2.21 5.52
C CYS A 96 10.64 -0.73 5.76
N ALA A 97 11.00 0.01 4.71
CA ALA A 97 11.28 1.45 4.80
C ALA A 97 10.07 2.25 5.30
N SER A 98 8.84 1.80 5.04
CA SER A 98 7.61 2.49 5.46
C SER A 98 7.34 2.43 6.97
N LEU A 99 8.03 1.57 7.75
CA LEU A 99 7.83 1.45 9.19
C LEU A 99 8.19 2.73 9.98
N VAL A 100 8.96 3.64 9.39
CA VAL A 100 9.14 5.05 9.87
C VAL A 100 7.81 5.74 10.18
N ARG A 101 6.72 5.36 9.49
CA ARG A 101 5.36 5.92 9.64
C ARG A 101 4.68 5.56 10.96
N LEU A 102 5.27 4.68 11.77
CA LEU A 102 4.84 4.34 13.14
C LEU A 102 5.49 5.26 14.20
N THR A 103 6.28 6.25 13.79
CA THR A 103 6.77 7.34 14.63
C THR A 103 5.62 8.20 15.15
N ASP A 104 5.64 8.51 16.45
CA ASP A 104 4.69 9.40 17.12
C ASP A 104 5.37 10.27 18.21
N LEU A 105 4.67 10.65 19.27
CA LEU A 105 5.21 11.45 20.39
C LEU A 105 5.96 10.60 21.45
N SER A 106 5.73 9.29 21.46
CA SER A 106 6.27 8.28 22.38
C SER A 106 7.44 7.51 21.77
N GLN A 107 7.43 7.23 20.46
CA GLN A 107 8.58 6.61 19.78
C GLN A 107 8.97 7.31 18.48
N ALA A 108 10.28 7.45 18.26
CA ALA A 108 10.87 7.80 16.97
C ALA A 108 11.45 6.53 16.33
N ILE A 109 11.11 6.26 15.07
CA ILE A 109 11.53 5.04 14.35
C ILE A 109 12.28 5.44 13.09
N GLU A 110 13.45 4.83 12.88
CA GLU A 110 14.25 5.00 11.66
C GLU A 110 13.59 4.30 10.46
N PRO A 111 13.81 4.76 9.21
CA PRO A 111 13.43 4.00 8.03
C PRO A 111 14.03 2.59 8.06
N GLY A 112 13.19 1.57 8.00
CA GLY A 112 13.63 0.18 8.04
C GLY A 112 14.58 -0.15 6.89
N ILE A 113 15.68 -0.83 7.20
CA ILE A 113 16.68 -1.31 6.25
C ILE A 113 16.32 -2.74 5.89
N PHE A 114 15.92 -2.99 4.64
CA PHE A 114 15.78 -4.35 4.14
C PHE A 114 17.16 -4.93 3.83
N VAL A 115 17.37 -6.15 4.27
CA VAL A 115 18.61 -6.92 4.09
C VAL A 115 18.25 -8.15 3.27
N GLU A 116 18.87 -8.27 2.09
CA GLU A 116 18.72 -9.42 1.20
C GLU A 116 19.20 -10.72 1.87
N ALA A 117 18.71 -11.87 1.40
CA ALA A 117 19.13 -13.17 1.91
C ALA A 117 20.64 -13.44 1.69
N THR A 118 21.25 -14.17 2.63
CA THR A 118 22.66 -14.55 2.64
C THR A 118 22.82 -16.01 3.04
N ASP A 119 24.02 -16.57 2.92
CA ASP A 119 24.34 -17.94 3.36
C ASP A 119 24.20 -18.18 4.87
N GLN A 120 23.90 -17.14 5.67
CA GLN A 120 23.81 -17.20 7.14
C GLN A 120 22.48 -16.68 7.70
N LEU A 121 21.86 -15.68 7.05
CA LEU A 121 20.60 -15.07 7.47
C LEU A 121 19.63 -14.95 6.28
N PRO A 122 18.32 -15.25 6.47
CA PRO A 122 17.31 -15.04 5.44
C PRO A 122 17.07 -13.54 5.19
N ALA A 123 16.31 -13.23 4.13
CA ALA A 123 15.88 -11.86 3.86
C ALA A 123 15.05 -11.32 5.03
N HIS A 124 15.38 -10.11 5.50
CA HIS A 124 14.74 -9.53 6.68
C HIS A 124 14.75 -7.99 6.66
N CYS A 125 13.74 -7.41 7.29
CA CYS A 125 13.70 -6.00 7.63
C CYS A 125 14.35 -5.76 8.99
N ARG A 126 15.38 -4.90 9.06
CA ARG A 126 15.92 -4.38 10.31
C ARG A 126 15.41 -2.97 10.58
N VAL A 127 14.86 -2.75 11.76
CA VAL A 127 14.27 -1.50 12.22
C VAL A 127 14.98 -1.04 13.49
N ARG A 128 15.24 0.27 13.61
CA ARG A 128 15.80 0.90 14.81
C ARG A 128 14.90 2.04 15.27
N GLY A 129 15.00 2.40 16.54
CA GLY A 129 14.28 3.55 17.06
C GLY A 129 14.57 3.84 18.53
N VAL A 130 13.86 4.84 19.04
CA VAL A 130 13.98 5.30 20.44
C VAL A 130 12.60 5.51 21.03
N ILE A 131 12.31 4.84 22.15
CA ILE A 131 11.09 5.00 22.96
C ILE A 131 11.37 6.01 24.09
N ASN A 132 10.41 6.89 24.35
CA ASN A 132 10.45 7.96 25.35
C ASN A 132 11.73 8.83 25.31
N ARG A 133 12.36 8.94 24.13
CA ARG A 133 13.60 9.69 23.85
C ARG A 133 14.85 9.20 24.59
N ALA A 134 14.82 7.99 25.18
CA ALA A 134 15.95 7.42 25.92
C ALA A 134 16.21 5.94 25.60
N ILE A 135 15.15 5.12 25.49
CA ILE A 135 15.25 3.67 25.34
C ILE A 135 15.46 3.33 23.87
N ARG A 136 16.69 3.00 23.45
CA ARG A 136 16.95 2.58 22.07
C ARG A 136 16.56 1.13 21.90
N PHE A 137 16.07 0.78 20.72
CA PHE A 137 15.69 -0.58 20.37
C PHE A 137 16.11 -0.94 18.94
N GLU A 138 16.30 -2.23 18.71
CA GLU A 138 16.43 -2.83 17.38
C GLU A 138 15.42 -3.98 17.26
N VAL A 139 14.77 -4.08 16.09
CA VAL A 139 13.87 -5.17 15.73
C VAL A 139 14.32 -5.75 14.39
N THR A 140 14.29 -7.07 14.25
CA THR A 140 14.40 -7.76 12.98
C THR A 140 13.11 -8.52 12.69
N LEU A 141 12.63 -8.41 11.44
CA LEU A 141 11.45 -9.09 10.95
C LEU A 141 11.84 -9.87 9.70
N PRO A 142 11.89 -11.21 9.73
CA PRO A 142 12.16 -12.00 8.53
C PRO A 142 11.01 -11.83 7.52
N GLU A 143 11.33 -11.95 6.23
CA GLU A 143 10.32 -11.89 5.16
C GLU A 143 9.30 -13.05 5.29
N ASP A 144 9.80 -14.28 5.45
CA ASP A 144 9.02 -15.46 5.80
C ASP A 144 8.85 -15.59 7.33
N TRP A 145 8.01 -14.73 7.92
CA TRP A 145 7.76 -14.75 9.37
C TRP A 145 6.90 -15.94 9.83
N ASN A 146 7.42 -16.73 10.78
CA ASN A 146 6.76 -17.90 11.35
C ASN A 146 5.62 -17.58 12.36
N GLY A 147 5.30 -16.29 12.54
CA GLY A 147 4.29 -15.82 13.51
C GLY A 147 4.74 -15.77 14.98
N ARG A 148 6.01 -16.10 15.27
CA ARG A 148 6.60 -16.12 16.62
C ARG A 148 7.54 -14.95 16.83
N PHE A 149 7.57 -14.44 18.05
CA PHE A 149 8.43 -13.33 18.46
C PHE A 149 9.36 -13.78 19.59
N MET A 150 10.61 -13.33 19.56
CA MET A 150 11.58 -13.50 20.64
C MET A 150 12.11 -12.15 21.11
N PHE A 151 12.07 -11.89 22.42
CA PHE A 151 12.71 -10.72 23.01
C PHE A 151 14.05 -11.13 23.63
N SER A 152 15.12 -10.52 23.15
CA SER A 152 16.49 -10.75 23.60
C SER A 152 16.84 -9.75 24.70
N ALA A 153 16.73 -10.21 25.95
CA ALA A 153 17.07 -9.43 27.14
C ALA A 153 18.58 -9.46 27.42
N VAL A 154 19.15 -8.32 27.79
CA VAL A 154 20.58 -8.17 28.12
C VAL A 154 20.77 -8.16 29.63
N GLY A 155 21.85 -8.79 30.12
CA GLY A 155 22.21 -8.89 31.53
C GLY A 155 23.04 -7.72 32.07
N GLY A 156 23.70 -7.94 33.21
CA GLY A 156 24.60 -6.99 33.86
C GLY A 156 23.88 -5.70 34.28
N ALA A 157 24.29 -4.57 33.70
CA ALA A 157 23.66 -3.25 33.85
C ALA A 157 23.31 -2.67 32.47
N ALA A 158 22.67 -3.51 31.64
CA ALA A 158 22.36 -3.32 30.22
C ALA A 158 22.32 -1.87 29.74
N GLY A 159 23.24 -1.52 28.84
CA GLY A 159 23.27 -0.25 28.11
C GLY A 159 23.68 -0.45 26.64
N VAL A 160 23.33 -1.63 26.10
CA VAL A 160 23.69 -2.12 24.77
C VAL A 160 22.52 -2.92 24.19
N ILE A 161 22.41 -2.95 22.86
CA ILE A 161 21.45 -3.82 22.16
C ILE A 161 21.98 -5.26 22.15
N GLY A 162 21.16 -6.24 22.57
CA GLY A 162 21.49 -7.67 22.51
C GLY A 162 21.32 -8.27 21.11
N ASP A 163 21.58 -9.57 20.95
CA ASP A 163 21.39 -10.22 19.65
C ASP A 163 19.92 -10.16 19.19
N VAL A 164 19.73 -9.88 17.90
CA VAL A 164 18.44 -9.87 17.21
C VAL A 164 18.48 -10.69 15.92
N THR A 165 19.41 -11.63 15.78
CA THR A 165 19.62 -12.37 14.51
C THR A 165 19.67 -13.89 14.64
N SER A 166 20.01 -14.46 15.81
CA SER A 166 20.22 -15.91 15.96
C SER A 166 19.04 -16.79 15.59
N LEU A 167 17.79 -16.31 15.77
CA LEU A 167 16.56 -17.06 15.46
C LEU A 167 15.88 -16.60 14.15
N LEU A 168 16.51 -15.70 13.38
CA LEU A 168 16.02 -15.37 12.03
C LEU A 168 16.00 -16.60 11.10
N PRO A 169 16.99 -17.51 11.10
CA PRO A 169 16.92 -18.75 10.30
C PRO A 169 15.80 -19.71 10.71
N GLU A 170 15.29 -19.60 11.95
CA GLU A 170 14.08 -20.32 12.41
C GLU A 170 12.77 -19.57 12.07
N GLY A 171 12.86 -18.39 11.44
CA GLY A 171 11.74 -17.56 11.01
C GLY A 171 11.13 -16.68 12.11
N PHE A 172 11.77 -16.49 13.27
CA PHE A 172 11.28 -15.60 14.33
C PHE A 172 11.51 -14.13 13.97
N ALA A 173 10.57 -13.26 14.35
CA ALA A 173 10.89 -11.85 14.55
C ALA A 173 11.60 -11.67 15.90
N MET A 174 12.67 -10.87 15.96
CA MET A 174 13.44 -10.65 17.18
C MET A 174 13.50 -9.17 17.55
N ALA A 175 13.63 -8.84 18.83
CA ALA A 175 13.93 -7.49 19.27
C ALA A 175 14.81 -7.45 20.53
N SER A 176 15.54 -6.35 20.71
CA SER A 176 16.32 -6.05 21.92
C SER A 176 16.36 -4.54 22.18
N THR A 177 16.83 -4.14 23.37
CA THR A 177 16.90 -2.75 23.84
C THR A 177 18.07 -2.53 24.79
N ASP A 178 18.57 -1.29 24.83
CA ASP A 178 19.59 -0.84 25.79
C ASP A 178 19.02 -0.45 27.16
N THR A 179 17.71 -0.58 27.35
CA THR A 179 16.96 -0.28 28.59
C THR A 179 16.91 1.19 29.00
N GLY A 180 17.48 2.13 28.24
CA GLY A 180 17.35 3.58 28.49
C GLY A 180 18.65 4.36 28.69
N HIS A 181 19.81 3.72 28.62
CA HIS A 181 21.11 4.38 28.70
C HIS A 181 22.15 3.68 27.83
N GLU A 182 23.25 4.38 27.54
CA GLU A 182 24.40 3.78 26.87
C GLU A 182 25.39 3.27 27.94
N ALA A 183 25.94 2.07 27.75
CA ALA A 183 27.04 1.59 28.58
C ALA A 183 28.30 2.43 28.28
N ALA A 184 29.04 2.82 29.31
CA ALA A 184 30.31 3.52 29.11
C ALA A 184 31.41 2.52 28.74
N ASP A 185 32.29 2.91 27.82
CA ASP A 185 33.45 2.11 27.41
C ASP A 185 34.34 1.79 28.62
N GLY A 186 34.24 0.56 29.11
CA GLY A 186 34.97 0.06 30.29
C GLY A 186 34.11 -0.40 31.48
N ASN A 187 32.78 -0.24 31.47
CA ASN A 187 31.92 -0.75 32.57
C ASN A 187 30.67 -1.54 32.16
N ALA A 188 30.63 -2.12 30.96
CA ALA A 188 29.77 -3.26 30.67
C ALA A 188 30.13 -4.41 31.66
N TYR A 189 29.27 -4.63 32.66
CA TYR A 189 29.66 -5.27 33.93
C TYR A 189 29.71 -6.82 33.86
N LEU A 190 30.70 -7.33 33.13
CA LEU A 190 31.29 -8.68 33.20
C LEU A 190 30.35 -9.88 33.46
N THR A 191 29.58 -10.27 32.45
CA THR A 191 29.19 -11.67 32.16
C THR A 191 28.98 -11.83 30.66
#